data_AF-A0A085LIN3-F1
#
_entry.id   AF-A0A085LIN3-F1
#
_cell.length_a   1.000
_cell.length_b   1.000
_cell.length_c   1.000
_cell.angle_alpha   90.00
_cell.angle_beta   90.00
_cell.angle_gamma   90.00
#
_symmetry.space_group_name_H-M   'P 1'
#
loop_
_entity.id
_entity.type
_entity.pdbx_description
1 polymer ?
#
loop_
_entity_poly.entity_id
_entity_poly.type
_entity_poly.pdbx_seq_one_letter_code
_entity_poly.pdbx_strand_id
1 'polypeptide(L)'
;MFGREAKPLPLLPTKPPYLWSPQDAVTETVQRIIRAKNFAHENIQLAQERQRRNYNRHAKDRTDIQPGDEVLLYLPRRGKFTPRWETNWKVKKLIGEVNVQITHNHKGCRIVHLNRIRKAHKRRPVSVTEWRPTSIYHEQPDLVIRSSREVDDNTEVPATSAGATTRPRRMPNWTADYIMY
;
A
#
# COMPACT_ATOMS: atom_id res chain seq x y z
N MET A 1 12.29 11.54 19.45
CA MET A 1 11.37 11.17 18.34
C MET A 1 12.20 10.46 17.28
N PHE A 2 12.21 9.13 17.28
CA PHE A 2 13.19 8.37 16.49
C PHE A 2 12.80 8.24 15.02
N GLY A 3 13.79 8.51 14.14
CA GLY A 3 13.92 7.83 12.84
C GLY A 3 13.87 8.70 11.57
N ARG A 4 13.74 10.03 11.65
CA ARG A 4 13.72 10.89 10.45
C ARG A 4 14.26 12.28 10.74
N GLU A 5 15.47 12.57 10.27
CA GLU A 5 15.97 13.94 10.19
C GLU A 5 15.80 14.47 8.76
N ALA A 6 15.44 15.75 8.64
CA ALA A 6 15.40 16.40 7.33
C ALA A 6 16.82 16.46 6.76
N LYS A 7 16.98 16.19 5.46
CA LYS A 7 18.27 16.45 4.78
C LYS A 7 18.67 17.90 5.09
N PRO A 8 19.85 18.13 5.69
CA PRO A 8 20.26 19.47 6.03
C PRO A 8 20.33 20.31 4.76
N LEU A 9 19.97 21.58 4.88
CA LEU A 9 20.18 22.52 3.78
C LEU A 9 21.68 22.49 3.44
N PRO A 10 22.05 22.54 2.15
CA PRO A 10 23.45 22.58 1.76
C PRO A 10 24.14 23.73 2.49
N LEU A 11 25.16 23.41 3.29
CA LEU A 11 25.92 24.39 4.05
C LEU A 11 26.52 25.39 3.07
N LEU A 12 26.23 26.66 3.32
CA LEU A 12 26.70 27.73 2.46
C LEU A 12 28.06 28.19 3.00
N PRO A 13 29.09 28.33 2.15
CA PRO A 13 30.30 29.03 2.53
C PRO A 13 29.93 30.50 2.75
N THR A 14 29.82 30.90 4.01
CA THR A 14 29.53 32.28 4.39
C THR A 14 30.85 33.02 4.62
N LYS A 15 31.01 34.20 4.02
CA LYS A 15 32.08 35.10 4.44
C LYS A 15 31.82 35.46 5.91
N PRO A 16 32.85 35.56 6.76
CA PRO A 16 32.65 35.97 8.14
C PRO A 16 32.11 37.42 8.18
N PRO A 17 31.28 37.75 9.19
CA PRO A 17 30.41 38.94 9.18
C PRO A 17 31.18 40.28 9.11
N TYR A 18 32.46 40.30 9.45
CA TYR A 18 33.31 41.48 9.40
C TYR A 18 33.86 41.82 7.99
N LEU A 19 33.64 40.96 6.99
CA LEU A 19 34.08 41.17 5.60
C LEU A 19 32.94 41.58 4.66
N TRP A 20 31.73 41.85 5.18
CA TRP A 20 30.60 42.21 4.33
C TRP A 20 30.58 43.69 3.95
N SER A 21 30.63 43.95 2.65
CA SER A 21 30.02 45.14 2.07
C SER A 21 28.49 44.97 2.08
N PRO A 22 27.69 46.05 2.25
CA PRO A 22 26.23 45.97 2.15
C PRO A 22 25.72 45.30 0.87
N GLN A 23 26.42 45.50 -0.25
CA GLN A 23 26.08 44.85 -1.53
C GLN A 23 26.37 43.34 -1.53
N ASP A 24 27.44 42.93 -0.85
CA ASP A 24 27.77 41.51 -0.67
C ASP A 24 26.70 40.80 0.18
N ALA A 25 26.18 41.47 1.22
CA ALA A 25 25.12 40.91 2.06
C ALA A 25 23.81 40.69 1.28
N VAL A 26 23.42 41.65 0.42
CA VAL A 26 22.22 41.52 -0.42
C VAL A 26 22.38 40.41 -1.45
N THR A 27 23.50 40.40 -2.18
CA THR A 27 23.77 39.39 -3.21
C THR A 27 23.86 37.99 -2.61
N GLU A 28 24.52 37.83 -1.46
CA GLU A 28 24.57 36.57 -0.76
C GLU A 28 23.17 36.12 -0.34
N THR A 29 22.38 36.99 0.29
CA THR A 29 21.00 36.67 0.70
C THR A 29 20.14 36.20 -0.46
N VAL A 30 20.21 36.88 -1.61
CA VAL A 30 19.50 36.47 -2.83
C VAL A 30 19.96 35.09 -3.30
N GLN A 31 21.27 34.82 -3.33
CA GLN A 31 21.79 33.50 -3.69
C GLN A 31 21.32 32.41 -2.73
N ARG A 32 21.24 32.70 -1.42
CA ARG A 32 20.72 31.75 -0.43
C ARG A 32 19.26 31.39 -0.70
N ILE A 33 18.42 32.38 -0.98
CA ILE A 33 17.00 32.17 -1.28
C ILE A 33 16.84 31.32 -2.54
N ILE A 34 17.57 31.63 -3.61
CA ILE A 34 17.51 30.87 -4.86
C ILE A 34 17.89 29.41 -4.63
N ARG A 35 18.99 29.14 -3.90
CA ARG A 35 19.44 27.78 -3.61
C ARG A 35 18.45 27.02 -2.72
N ALA A 36 17.93 27.66 -1.66
CA ALA A 36 16.93 27.05 -0.78
C ALA A 36 15.64 26.71 -1.55
N LYS A 37 15.21 27.59 -2.46
CA LYS A 37 14.06 27.34 -3.35
C LYS A 37 14.31 26.15 -4.25
N ASN A 38 15.47 26.07 -4.90
CA ASN A 38 15.81 24.96 -5.79
C ASN A 38 15.84 23.63 -5.02
N PHE A 39 16.49 23.60 -3.86
CA PHE A 39 16.53 22.43 -2.98
C PHE A 39 15.11 21.98 -2.55
N ALA A 40 14.23 22.92 -2.19
CA ALA A 40 12.86 22.60 -1.84
C ALA A 40 12.08 22.03 -3.04
N HIS A 41 12.23 22.64 -4.22
CA HIS A 41 11.59 22.17 -5.45
C HIS A 41 12.04 20.76 -5.84
N GLU A 42 13.33 20.47 -5.79
CA GLU A 42 13.87 19.13 -6.08
C GLU A 42 13.29 18.07 -5.14
N ASN A 43 13.27 18.35 -3.83
CA ASN A 43 12.70 17.42 -2.85
C ASN A 43 11.18 17.22 -3.05
N ILE A 44 10.44 18.29 -3.38
CA ILE A 44 9.02 18.20 -3.70
C ILE A 44 8.81 17.32 -4.94
N GLN A 45 9.61 17.51 -6.00
CA GLN A 45 9.51 16.69 -7.22
C GLN A 45 9.83 15.22 -6.95
N LEU A 46 10.89 14.93 -6.19
CA LEU A 46 11.24 13.57 -5.78
C LEU A 46 10.11 12.93 -4.96
N ALA A 47 9.53 13.66 -4.01
CA ALA A 47 8.42 13.19 -3.20
C ALA A 47 7.16 12.92 -4.05
N GLN A 48 6.82 13.82 -4.97
CA GLN A 48 5.71 13.66 -5.90
C GLN A 48 5.90 12.43 -6.79
N GLU A 49 7.11 12.22 -7.31
CA GLU A 49 7.39 11.06 -8.14
C GLU A 49 7.31 9.75 -7.36
N ARG A 50 7.82 9.72 -6.13
CA ARG A 50 7.67 8.57 -5.21
C ARG A 50 6.20 8.28 -4.95
N GLN A 51 5.42 9.31 -4.66
CA GLN A 51 3.98 9.18 -4.44
C GLN A 51 3.28 8.63 -5.69
N ARG A 52 3.61 9.16 -6.89
CA ARG A 52 3.10 8.67 -8.18
C ARG A 52 3.42 7.19 -8.38
N ARG A 53 4.69 6.79 -8.20
CA ARG A 53 5.13 5.39 -8.34
C ARG A 53 4.41 4.46 -7.37
N ASN A 54 4.29 4.86 -6.11
CA ASN A 54 3.62 4.05 -5.08
C ASN A 54 2.13 3.94 -5.34
N TYR A 55 1.47 5.04 -5.69
CA TYR A 55 0.05 5.03 -6.03
C TYR A 55 -0.21 4.16 -7.26
N ASN A 56 0.59 4.28 -8.32
CA ASN A 56 0.39 3.52 -9.55
C ASN A 56 0.76 2.04 -9.43
N ARG A 57 1.51 1.63 -8.40
CA ARG A 57 2.01 0.26 -8.22
C ARG A 57 0.91 -0.78 -8.32
N HIS A 58 -0.18 -0.60 -7.56
CA HIS A 58 -1.31 -1.54 -7.52
C HIS A 58 -2.27 -1.42 -8.70
N ALA A 59 -2.16 -0.36 -9.50
CA ALA A 59 -2.99 -0.22 -10.70
C ALA A 59 -2.52 -1.17 -11.81
N LYS A 60 -1.21 -1.40 -11.90
CA LYS A 60 -0.60 -2.28 -12.91
C LYS A 60 -0.98 -3.75 -12.72
N ASP A 61 -1.21 -4.17 -11.47
CA ASP A 61 -1.56 -5.56 -11.14
C ASP A 61 -3.02 -5.92 -11.50
N ARG A 62 -3.84 -4.96 -11.93
CA ARG A 62 -5.29 -5.14 -12.19
C ARG A 62 -5.60 -5.38 -13.66
N THR A 63 -5.01 -6.44 -14.22
CA THR A 63 -5.27 -6.92 -15.58
C THR A 63 -6.60 -7.67 -15.73
N ASP A 64 -7.31 -7.90 -14.62
CA ASP A 64 -8.57 -8.64 -14.52
C ASP A 64 -9.81 -7.83 -14.94
N ILE A 65 -9.67 -6.52 -15.10
CA ILE A 65 -10.75 -5.60 -15.45
C ILE A 65 -10.78 -5.40 -16.97
N GLN A 66 -11.84 -5.87 -17.60
CA GLN A 66 -12.04 -5.75 -19.04
C GLN A 66 -13.22 -4.82 -19.37
N PRO A 67 -13.25 -4.21 -20.58
CA PRO A 67 -14.43 -3.51 -21.08
C PRO A 67 -15.68 -4.40 -21.00
N GLY A 68 -16.78 -3.85 -20.48
CA GLY A 68 -18.03 -4.57 -20.24
C GLY A 68 -18.23 -5.07 -18.81
N ASP A 69 -17.16 -5.18 -18.01
CA ASP A 69 -17.27 -5.64 -16.62
C ASP A 69 -18.08 -4.67 -15.74
N GLU A 70 -18.88 -5.24 -14.85
CA GLU A 70 -19.52 -4.50 -13.76
C GLU A 70 -18.52 -4.22 -12.65
N VAL A 71 -18.45 -2.97 -12.22
CA VAL A 71 -17.46 -2.50 -11.27
C VAL A 71 -18.06 -1.61 -10.19
N LEU A 72 -17.35 -1.53 -9.06
CA LEU A 72 -17.63 -0.68 -7.93
C LEU A 72 -16.69 0.52 -7.94
N LEU A 73 -17.23 1.73 -7.75
CA LEU A 73 -16.45 2.97 -7.70
C LEU A 73 -16.24 3.46 -6.26
N TYR A 74 -15.00 3.72 -5.88
CA TYR A 74 -14.63 4.28 -4.58
C TYR A 74 -14.81 5.81 -4.53
N LEU A 75 -15.52 6.27 -3.50
CA LEU A 75 -15.83 7.67 -3.19
C LEU A 75 -15.11 8.09 -1.90
N PRO A 76 -14.00 8.85 -1.98
CA PRO A 76 -13.19 9.16 -0.80
C PRO A 76 -13.85 10.15 0.18
N ARG A 77 -14.68 11.08 -0.31
CA ARG A 77 -15.30 12.17 0.49
C ARG A 77 -16.74 11.82 0.90
N ARG A 78 -16.89 10.76 1.69
CA ARG A 78 -18.19 10.24 2.15
C ARG A 78 -18.18 10.24 3.69
N GLY A 79 -19.30 10.63 4.32
CA GLY A 79 -19.45 10.62 5.78
C GLY A 79 -19.25 9.23 6.38
N LYS A 80 -18.97 9.14 7.69
CA LYS A 80 -18.50 7.92 8.38
C LYS A 80 -19.37 6.67 8.11
N PHE A 81 -20.70 6.85 8.04
CA PHE A 81 -21.66 5.76 7.85
C PHE A 81 -22.10 5.55 6.40
N THR A 82 -21.70 6.42 5.48
CA THR A 82 -22.13 6.30 4.08
C THR A 82 -21.25 5.29 3.34
N PRO A 83 -21.84 4.39 2.53
CA PRO A 83 -21.05 3.43 1.77
C PRO A 83 -20.10 4.18 0.85
N ARG A 84 -18.81 3.82 0.94
CA ARG A 84 -17.74 4.42 0.12
C ARG A 84 -17.64 3.81 -1.27
N TRP A 85 -18.30 2.67 -1.51
CA TRP A 85 -18.35 2.00 -2.79
C TRP A 85 -19.70 2.21 -3.44
N GLU A 86 -19.69 2.75 -4.65
CA GLU A 86 -20.87 2.96 -5.49
C GLU A 86 -21.00 1.82 -6.49
N THR A 87 -22.20 1.26 -6.62
CA THR A 87 -22.52 0.13 -7.51
C THR A 87 -22.98 0.62 -8.89
N ASN A 88 -23.33 -0.31 -9.79
CA ASN A 88 -23.94 -0.05 -11.10
C ASN A 88 -23.08 0.71 -12.10
N TRP A 89 -21.76 0.66 -11.95
CA TRP A 89 -20.83 1.16 -12.95
C TRP A 89 -20.42 0.02 -13.89
N LYS A 90 -20.30 0.33 -15.18
CA LYS A 90 -19.76 -0.58 -16.19
C LYS A 90 -18.51 0.03 -16.82
N VAL A 91 -17.52 -0.80 -17.10
CA VAL A 91 -16.33 -0.35 -17.83
C VAL A 91 -16.69 -0.17 -19.30
N LYS A 92 -16.47 1.03 -19.83
CA LYS A 92 -16.67 1.35 -21.26
C LYS A 92 -15.40 1.08 -22.08
N LYS A 93 -14.27 1.64 -21.66
CA LYS A 93 -12.96 1.40 -22.29
C LYS A 93 -11.82 1.64 -21.30
N LEU A 94 -10.71 0.96 -21.52
CA LEU A 94 -9.46 1.23 -20.82
C LEU A 94 -8.76 2.43 -21.47
N ILE A 95 -8.24 3.37 -20.67
CA ILE A 95 -7.54 4.58 -21.13
C ILE A 95 -6.11 4.54 -20.60
N GLY A 96 -5.19 4.12 -21.47
CA GLY A 96 -3.79 3.92 -21.08
C GLY A 96 -3.65 2.78 -20.06
N GLU A 97 -2.57 2.83 -19.27
CA GLU A 97 -2.21 1.73 -18.36
C GLU A 97 -2.95 1.79 -17.01
N VAL A 98 -3.30 2.99 -16.52
CA VAL A 98 -3.78 3.19 -15.14
C VAL A 98 -5.18 3.77 -15.01
N ASN A 99 -5.77 4.26 -16.11
CA ASN A 99 -7.07 4.91 -16.10
C ASN A 99 -8.09 4.10 -16.90
N VAL A 100 -9.34 4.24 -16.53
CA VAL A 100 -10.45 3.56 -17.19
C VAL A 100 -11.65 4.49 -17.27
N GLN A 101 -12.37 4.38 -18.38
CA GLN A 101 -13.61 5.07 -18.62
C GLN A 101 -14.76 4.19 -18.14
N ILE A 102 -15.49 4.65 -17.14
CA ILE A 102 -16.66 3.98 -16.58
C ILE A 102 -17.94 4.72 -16.96
N THR A 103 -19.02 3.98 -17.15
CA THR A 103 -20.34 4.52 -17.47
C THR A 103 -21.36 4.05 -16.45
N HIS A 104 -22.34 4.90 -16.17
CA HIS A 104 -23.47 4.63 -15.30
C HIS A 104 -24.75 5.10 -15.98
N ASN A 105 -25.80 4.29 -15.93
CA ASN A 105 -27.05 4.54 -16.65
C ASN A 105 -27.64 5.93 -16.35
N HIS A 106 -27.58 6.39 -15.09
CA HIS A 106 -28.13 7.68 -14.67
C HIS A 106 -27.14 8.83 -14.53
N LYS A 107 -25.83 8.54 -14.45
CA LYS A 107 -24.80 9.53 -14.05
C LYS A 107 -23.80 9.84 -15.16
N GLY A 108 -24.01 9.25 -16.33
CA GLY A 108 -23.14 9.41 -17.49
C GLY A 108 -21.80 8.72 -17.33
N CYS A 109 -20.80 9.26 -18.01
CA CYS A 109 -19.48 8.68 -18.16
C CYS A 109 -18.43 9.43 -17.33
N ARG A 110 -17.46 8.72 -16.75
CA ARG A 110 -16.35 9.29 -15.97
C ARG A 110 -15.04 8.57 -16.27
N ILE A 111 -13.93 9.31 -16.21
CA ILE A 111 -12.58 8.73 -16.28
C ILE A 111 -12.05 8.65 -14.85
N VAL A 112 -11.63 7.46 -14.45
CA VAL A 112 -11.20 7.18 -13.08
C VAL A 112 -9.96 6.29 -13.10
N HIS A 113 -9.10 6.46 -12.10
CA HIS A 113 -7.94 5.60 -11.87
C HIS A 113 -8.33 4.20 -11.39
N LEU A 114 -7.64 3.16 -11.88
CA LEU A 114 -7.93 1.75 -11.57
C LEU A 114 -7.98 1.47 -10.06
N ASN A 115 -7.12 2.10 -9.25
CA ASN A 115 -7.14 1.95 -7.77
C ASN A 115 -8.49 2.27 -7.12
N ARG A 116 -9.29 3.14 -7.75
CA ARG A 116 -10.60 3.53 -7.22
C ARG A 116 -11.71 2.59 -7.66
N ILE A 117 -11.39 1.51 -8.36
CA ILE A 117 -12.36 0.60 -8.94
C ILE A 117 -12.15 -0.81 -8.38
N ARG A 118 -13.22 -1.60 -8.23
CA ARG A 118 -13.13 -3.03 -7.93
C ARG A 118 -14.11 -3.78 -8.80
N LYS A 119 -13.77 -4.99 -9.21
CA LYS A 119 -14.72 -5.87 -9.90
C LYS A 119 -15.91 -6.17 -8.99
N ALA A 120 -17.12 -6.02 -9.51
CA ALA A 120 -18.33 -6.32 -8.76
C ALA A 120 -18.55 -7.84 -8.79
N HIS A 121 -18.38 -8.50 -7.65
CA HIS A 121 -18.74 -9.90 -7.51
C HIS A 121 -20.20 -10.01 -7.10
N LYS A 122 -21.05 -10.48 -8.01
CA LYS A 122 -22.39 -10.93 -7.65
C LYS A 122 -22.22 -12.21 -6.84
N ARG A 123 -22.45 -12.14 -5.53
CA ARG A 123 -22.56 -13.36 -4.73
C ARG A 123 -23.73 -14.14 -5.29
N ARG A 124 -23.48 -15.37 -5.74
CA ARG A 124 -24.57 -16.34 -5.92
C ARG A 124 -25.19 -16.51 -4.52
N PRO A 125 -26.52 -16.44 -4.37
CA PRO A 125 -27.14 -16.73 -3.08
C PRO A 125 -26.75 -18.15 -2.71
N VAL A 126 -25.89 -18.29 -1.70
CA VAL A 126 -25.69 -19.58 -1.05
C VAL A 126 -26.99 -19.82 -0.31
N SER A 127 -27.74 -20.87 -0.70
CA SER A 127 -28.87 -21.32 0.10
C SER A 127 -28.33 -21.57 1.50
N VAL A 128 -28.78 -20.78 2.48
CA VAL A 128 -28.46 -20.99 3.89
C VAL A 128 -29.24 -22.22 4.33
N THR A 129 -28.81 -23.38 3.86
CA THR A 129 -29.23 -24.65 4.44
C THR A 129 -28.31 -24.82 5.65
N GLU A 130 -28.83 -24.36 6.79
CA GLU A 130 -28.29 -24.53 8.14
C GLU A 130 -26.96 -23.82 8.43
N TRP A 131 -27.08 -22.64 9.03
CA TRP A 131 -26.02 -22.10 9.86
C TRP A 131 -25.83 -23.06 11.05
N ARG A 132 -24.89 -23.99 10.95
CA ARG A 132 -24.47 -24.84 12.08
C ARG A 132 -23.35 -24.11 12.80
N PRO A 133 -23.62 -23.38 13.91
CA PRO A 133 -22.52 -22.93 14.75
C PRO A 133 -21.74 -24.16 15.17
N THR A 134 -20.41 -24.10 15.10
CA THR A 134 -19.54 -25.13 15.65
C THR A 134 -19.79 -25.18 17.15
N SER A 135 -20.73 -26.00 17.60
CA SER A 135 -20.94 -26.23 19.02
C SER A 135 -19.71 -26.98 19.50
N ILE A 136 -18.83 -26.27 20.19
CA ILE A 136 -17.70 -26.85 20.90
C ILE A 136 -18.30 -27.54 22.14
N TYR A 137 -18.98 -28.66 21.95
CA TYR A 137 -19.27 -29.59 23.05
C TYR A 137 -18.10 -30.57 23.09
N HIS A 138 -17.27 -30.41 24.12
CA HIS A 138 -16.23 -31.36 24.47
C HIS A 138 -16.89 -32.44 25.34
N GLU A 139 -17.55 -33.41 24.71
CA GLU A 139 -17.95 -34.63 25.41
C GLU A 139 -16.76 -35.58 25.34
N GLN A 140 -16.04 -35.71 26.46
CA GLN A 140 -15.13 -36.83 26.65
C GLN A 140 -15.95 -38.01 27.19
N PRO A 141 -16.07 -39.12 26.44
CA PRO A 141 -16.38 -40.38 27.08
C PRO A 141 -15.08 -40.95 27.64
N ASP A 142 -15.01 -41.02 28.96
CA ASP A 142 -14.11 -41.90 29.70
C ASP A 142 -14.27 -43.32 29.17
N LEU A 143 -13.38 -43.75 28.28
CA LEU A 143 -13.20 -45.17 27.97
C LEU A 143 -11.71 -45.50 28.09
N VAL A 144 -11.40 -46.05 29.26
CA VAL A 144 -10.17 -46.73 29.64
C VAL A 144 -9.85 -47.79 28.59
N ILE A 145 -8.86 -47.52 27.73
CA ILE A 145 -8.28 -48.55 26.86
C ILE A 145 -7.22 -49.30 27.68
N ARG A 146 -7.48 -50.59 27.91
CA ARG A 146 -6.61 -51.53 28.62
C ARG A 146 -5.24 -51.64 27.96
N SER A 147 -4.21 -51.67 28.80
CA SER A 147 -2.84 -52.02 28.45
C SER A 147 -2.71 -53.50 28.09
N SER A 148 -2.15 -53.77 26.91
CA SER A 148 -1.42 -55.02 26.64
C SER A 148 -0.25 -54.73 25.68
N ARG A 149 0.96 -54.87 26.23
CA ARG A 149 2.26 -55.28 25.63
C ARG A 149 2.10 -56.20 24.40
N GLU A 150 2.98 -56.33 23.41
CA GLU A 150 4.37 -56.00 23.02
C GLU A 150 4.39 -56.29 21.47
N VAL A 151 5.21 -55.73 20.57
CA VAL A 151 6.62 -56.05 20.25
C VAL A 151 7.01 -55.16 19.03
N ASP A 152 8.26 -54.67 19.05
CA ASP A 152 9.16 -54.16 18.00
C ASP A 152 8.71 -54.08 16.52
N ASP A 153 8.94 -52.91 15.90
CA ASP A 153 9.88 -52.82 14.77
C ASP A 153 10.39 -51.37 14.56
N ASN A 154 11.68 -51.27 14.29
CA ASN A 154 12.41 -50.03 14.11
C ASN A 154 12.15 -49.45 12.71
N THR A 155 11.76 -48.18 12.63
CA THR A 155 12.12 -47.35 11.47
C THR A 155 12.30 -45.90 11.90
N GLU A 156 13.55 -45.51 12.10
CA GLU A 156 13.94 -44.10 12.17
C GLU A 156 13.82 -43.47 10.78
N VAL A 157 13.04 -42.40 10.67
CA VAL A 157 13.20 -41.40 9.59
C VAL A 157 13.15 -40.02 10.24
N PRO A 158 14.18 -39.17 10.06
CA PRO A 158 14.32 -37.94 10.82
C PRO A 158 13.34 -36.87 10.36
N ALA A 159 12.79 -36.14 11.34
CA ALA A 159 11.97 -34.97 11.13
C ALA A 159 12.76 -33.90 10.35
N THR A 160 12.34 -33.64 9.10
CA THR A 160 12.80 -32.48 8.33
C THR A 160 12.33 -31.23 9.07
N SER A 161 13.25 -30.61 9.81
CA SER A 161 13.05 -29.30 10.42
C SER A 161 12.76 -28.29 9.31
N ALA A 162 11.48 -27.95 9.13
CA ALA A 162 11.06 -26.83 8.30
C ALA A 162 11.50 -25.53 8.99
N GLY A 163 12.76 -25.17 8.80
CA GLY A 163 13.30 -23.88 9.24
C GLY A 163 12.54 -22.76 8.53
N ALA A 164 11.81 -21.96 9.30
CA ALA A 164 11.23 -20.72 8.82
C ALA A 164 12.37 -19.83 8.29
N THR A 165 12.47 -19.72 6.97
CA THR A 165 13.39 -18.78 6.32
C THR A 165 12.98 -17.38 6.72
N THR A 166 13.74 -16.80 7.65
CA THR A 166 13.58 -15.41 8.06
C THR A 166 13.87 -14.56 6.83
N ARG A 167 12.81 -14.05 6.17
CA ARG A 167 12.96 -13.10 5.07
C ARG A 167 13.74 -11.91 5.61
N PRO A 168 14.90 -11.55 5.03
CA PRO A 168 15.62 -10.37 5.47
C PRO A 168 14.69 -9.16 5.34
N ARG A 169 14.60 -8.36 6.39
CA ARG A 169 13.88 -7.08 6.38
C ARG A 169 14.54 -6.18 5.33
N ARG A 170 14.04 -6.22 4.10
CA ARG A 170 14.42 -5.27 3.06
C ARG A 170 13.98 -3.89 3.53
N MET A 171 14.93 -3.06 3.93
CA MET A 171 14.66 -1.65 4.23
C MET A 171 13.91 -1.05 3.04
N PRO A 172 12.77 -0.38 3.25
CA PRO A 172 12.04 0.23 2.16
C PRO A 172 12.95 1.25 1.43
N ASN A 173 13.09 1.15 0.11
CA ASN A 173 13.93 2.06 -0.71
C ASN A 173 13.64 3.57 -0.55
N TRP A 174 12.58 3.97 0.17
CA TRP A 174 12.30 5.38 0.43
C TRP A 174 13.21 5.99 1.52
N THR A 175 13.91 5.17 2.32
CA THR A 175 14.88 5.61 3.34
C THR A 175 16.18 6.15 2.75
N ALA A 176 16.47 5.91 1.47
CA ALA A 176 17.71 6.39 0.82
C ALA A 176 17.83 7.93 0.77
N ASP A 177 16.72 8.65 0.94
CA ASP A 177 16.71 10.13 1.01
C ASP A 177 16.76 10.67 2.44
N TYR A 178 16.95 9.83 3.43
CA TYR A 178 17.01 10.22 4.84
C TYR A 178 18.30 9.69 5.45
N ILE A 179 18.90 10.48 6.35
CA ILE A 179 20.03 10.01 7.15
C ILE A 179 19.44 9.06 8.20
N MET A 180 19.92 7.82 8.22
CA MET A 180 19.53 6.80 9.18
C MET A 180 20.62 6.74 10.27
N TYR A 181 20.22 6.85 11.54
CA TYR A 181 21.06 6.58 12.71
C TYR A 181 20.44 5.42 13.50
#